data_AF-A0A131XBR4-F1
#
_entry.id   AF-A0A131XBR4-F1
#
_cell.length_a   1.000
_cell.length_b   1.000
_cell.length_c   1.000
_cell.angle_alpha   90.00
_cell.angle_beta   90.00
_cell.angle_gamma   90.00
#
_symmetry.space_group_name_H-M   'P 1'
#
loop_
_entity.id
_entity.type
_entity.pdbx_description
1 polymer ?
#
loop_
_entity_poly.entity_id
_entity_poly.type
_entity_poly.pdbx_seq_one_letter_code
_entity_poly.pdbx_strand_id
1 'polypeptide(L)'
;MATRYANFSSGSGGGGSSHGEFQSLAQTIGTNVQKISQNVGSMKKMVQQLGTSQDSESLRSQLHQIQQYTNQLAKDTNGQLKSLAAMPYGEQGAGRLLREKLTNDFSEALHHFQLVQRAEADKEKDSVKRARAASGIGFESSSSRGGPGNLIELASPVQAQQPQQQAQSFAQMDEQVNIEMLREREQAIRKLENDIVDVNAIFKDLATLVHDQGDMIDSIEANVESAAVHVEEGVQQVAKARQHQEKARKKMFCLLIIGVIVLATLITIIVVSVKS
;
A
#
# COMPACT_ATOMS: atom_id res chain seq x y z
N MET A 1 60.25 15.97 31.45
CA MET A 1 60.21 16.45 30.06
C MET A 1 59.87 15.26 29.19
N ALA A 2 58.58 15.04 28.90
CA ALA A 2 58.10 13.90 28.13
C ALA A 2 57.20 14.44 26.99
N THR A 3 57.67 14.26 25.76
CA THR A 3 57.05 14.79 24.54
C THR A 3 55.77 14.01 24.23
N ARG A 4 54.66 14.74 24.12
CA ARG A 4 53.38 14.27 23.58
C ARG A 4 53.56 13.87 22.11
N TYR A 5 53.21 12.63 21.78
CA TYR A 5 52.81 12.28 20.42
C TYR A 5 51.28 12.30 20.36
N ALA A 6 50.74 13.34 19.71
CA ALA A 6 49.35 13.41 19.32
C ALA A 6 49.13 12.43 18.15
N ASN A 7 48.35 11.39 18.39
CA ASN A 7 47.88 10.51 17.33
C ASN A 7 46.66 11.17 16.67
N PHE A 8 46.89 11.93 15.60
CA PHE A 8 45.84 12.44 14.73
C PHE A 8 45.38 11.27 13.84
N SER A 9 44.36 10.53 14.27
CA SER A 9 43.66 9.62 13.36
C SER A 9 42.80 10.46 12.42
N SER A 10 43.30 10.66 11.21
CA SER A 10 42.55 11.14 10.05
C SER A 10 41.39 10.18 9.75
N GLY A 11 40.21 10.49 10.28
CA GLY A 11 38.95 9.87 9.88
C GLY A 11 38.50 10.43 8.54
N SER A 12 39.07 9.93 7.45
CA SER A 12 38.63 10.20 6.09
C SER A 12 38.07 8.91 5.48
N GLY A 13 36.78 8.91 5.14
CA GLY A 13 36.20 7.93 4.21
C GLY A 13 34.90 7.25 4.65
N GLY A 14 33.82 8.00 4.92
CA GLY A 14 32.48 7.41 5.18
C GLY A 14 31.30 8.05 4.43
N GLY A 15 31.49 9.19 3.76
CA GLY A 15 30.38 9.97 3.20
C GLY A 15 29.74 9.42 1.92
N GLY A 16 30.46 8.58 1.15
CA GLY A 16 29.98 8.08 -0.14
C GLY A 16 28.97 6.92 -0.04
N SER A 17 29.09 6.06 0.97
CA SER A 17 28.21 4.90 1.17
C SER A 17 26.84 5.30 1.73
N SER A 18 26.83 6.14 2.78
CA SER A 18 25.59 6.58 3.44
C SER A 18 24.70 7.43 2.52
N HIS A 19 25.29 8.25 1.64
CA HIS A 19 24.53 8.99 0.64
C HIS A 19 23.88 8.06 -0.41
N GLY A 20 24.60 7.03 -0.86
CA GLY A 20 24.06 6.03 -1.80
C GLY A 20 22.92 5.21 -1.20
N GLU A 21 23.04 4.81 0.07
CA GLU A 21 22.00 4.11 0.82
C GLU A 21 20.75 4.98 1.02
N PHE A 22 20.94 6.26 1.39
CA PHE A 22 19.85 7.24 1.48
C PHE A 22 19.10 7.39 0.17
N GLN A 23 19.82 7.57 -0.95
CA GLN A 23 19.22 7.72 -2.27
C GLN A 23 18.47 6.44 -2.69
N SER A 24 19.02 5.26 -2.40
CA SER A 24 18.36 3.99 -2.70
C SER A 24 17.07 3.81 -1.92
N LEU A 25 17.09 4.07 -0.60
CA LEU A 25 15.92 4.00 0.26
C LEU A 25 14.85 5.00 -0.19
N ALA A 26 15.24 6.24 -0.47
CA ALA A 26 14.34 7.28 -0.97
C ALA A 26 13.66 6.85 -2.29
N GLN A 27 14.41 6.23 -3.21
CA GLN A 27 13.87 5.73 -4.47
C GLN A 27 12.92 4.55 -4.27
N THR A 28 13.24 3.63 -3.36
CA THR A 28 12.35 2.51 -3.01
C THR A 28 11.05 3.00 -2.38
N ILE A 29 11.13 3.94 -1.43
CA ILE A 29 9.96 4.57 -0.80
C ILE A 29 9.08 5.22 -1.86
N GLY A 30 9.63 6.07 -2.73
CA GLY A 30 8.86 6.72 -3.80
C GLY A 30 8.17 5.71 -4.73
N THR A 31 8.85 4.61 -5.06
CA THR A 31 8.27 3.52 -5.87
C THR A 31 7.12 2.82 -5.15
N ASN A 32 7.26 2.56 -3.84
CA ASN A 32 6.22 1.92 -3.05
C ASN A 32 4.99 2.83 -2.89
N VAL A 33 5.18 4.12 -2.62
CA VAL A 33 4.10 5.12 -2.56
C VAL A 33 3.32 5.13 -3.87
N GLN A 34 4.01 5.12 -5.01
CA GLN A 34 3.35 5.08 -6.31
C GLN A 34 2.50 3.81 -6.49
N LYS A 35 3.02 2.64 -6.10
CA LYS A 35 2.27 1.38 -6.17
C LYS A 35 1.05 1.39 -5.26
N ILE A 36 1.17 1.95 -4.05
CA ILE A 36 0.03 2.13 -3.13
C ILE A 36 -1.05 2.96 -3.83
N SER A 37 -0.71 4.12 -4.39
CA SER A 37 -1.69 4.98 -5.08
C SER A 37 -2.36 4.27 -6.28
N GLN A 38 -1.62 3.48 -7.06
CA GLN A 38 -2.17 2.68 -8.17
C GLN A 38 -3.13 1.58 -7.68
N ASN A 39 -2.74 0.88 -6.61
CA ASN A 39 -3.57 -0.14 -5.99
C ASN A 39 -4.86 0.48 -5.44
N VAL A 40 -4.78 1.62 -4.76
CA VAL A 40 -5.95 2.35 -4.23
C VAL A 40 -6.93 2.72 -5.34
N GLY A 41 -6.44 3.23 -6.47
CA GLY A 41 -7.29 3.52 -7.64
C GLY A 41 -7.99 2.28 -8.19
N SER A 42 -7.31 1.13 -8.19
CA SER A 42 -7.86 -0.16 -8.63
C SER A 42 -8.88 -0.71 -7.64
N MET A 43 -8.57 -0.66 -6.34
CA MET A 43 -9.47 -1.02 -5.23
C MET A 43 -10.75 -0.19 -5.27
N LYS A 44 -10.66 1.13 -5.46
CA LYS A 44 -11.84 1.99 -5.57
C LYS A 44 -12.80 1.51 -6.67
N LYS A 45 -12.28 1.14 -7.85
CA LYS A 45 -13.09 0.60 -8.96
C LYS A 45 -13.73 -0.74 -8.61
N MET A 46 -12.97 -1.67 -8.02
CA MET A 46 -13.49 -2.98 -7.60
C MET A 46 -14.55 -2.83 -6.50
N VAL A 47 -14.30 -2.01 -5.48
CA VAL A 47 -15.24 -1.71 -4.40
C VAL A 47 -16.53 -1.11 -4.95
N GLN A 48 -16.46 -0.21 -5.95
CA GLN A 48 -17.66 0.33 -6.60
C GLN A 48 -18.52 -0.75 -7.27
N GLN A 49 -17.92 -1.83 -7.76
CA GLN A 49 -18.61 -2.96 -8.40
C GLN A 49 -19.20 -3.96 -7.38
N LEU A 50 -18.73 -3.97 -6.13
CA LEU A 50 -19.31 -4.81 -5.07
C LEU A 50 -20.80 -4.48 -4.85
N GLY A 51 -21.61 -5.53 -4.80
CA GLY A 51 -23.07 -5.45 -4.66
C GLY A 51 -23.82 -5.07 -5.93
N THR A 52 -23.16 -4.97 -7.08
CA THR A 52 -23.80 -4.74 -8.39
C THR A 52 -23.90 -6.04 -9.19
N SER A 53 -24.45 -6.00 -10.41
CA SER A 53 -24.47 -7.16 -11.32
C SER A 53 -23.08 -7.62 -11.77
N GLN A 54 -22.03 -6.83 -11.50
CA GLN A 54 -20.63 -7.16 -11.77
C GLN A 54 -19.91 -7.78 -10.56
N ASP A 55 -20.60 -7.94 -9.42
CA ASP A 55 -20.04 -8.61 -8.24
C ASP A 55 -19.77 -10.10 -8.58
N SER A 56 -18.55 -10.54 -8.31
CA SER A 56 -18.11 -11.90 -8.58
C SER A 56 -17.07 -12.33 -7.55
N GLU A 57 -16.99 -13.65 -7.31
CA GLU A 57 -16.00 -14.22 -6.40
C GLU A 57 -14.56 -13.91 -6.83
N SER A 58 -14.29 -13.88 -8.14
CA SER A 58 -12.99 -13.50 -8.70
C SER A 58 -12.63 -12.04 -8.41
N LEU A 59 -13.58 -11.10 -8.53
CA LEU A 59 -13.37 -9.69 -8.19
C LEU A 59 -13.06 -9.52 -6.70
N ARG A 60 -13.80 -10.23 -5.84
CA ARG A 60 -13.57 -10.23 -4.38
C ARG A 60 -12.19 -10.79 -4.03
N SER A 61 -11.77 -11.87 -4.70
CA SER A 61 -10.44 -12.45 -4.52
C SER A 61 -9.32 -11.51 -4.97
N GLN A 62 -9.48 -10.85 -6.12
CA GLN A 62 -8.53 -9.84 -6.62
C GLN A 62 -8.43 -8.63 -5.69
N LEU A 63 -9.58 -8.14 -5.19
CA LEU A 63 -9.62 -7.05 -4.21
C LEU A 63 -8.85 -7.44 -2.95
N HIS A 64 -9.06 -8.66 -2.44
CA HIS A 64 -8.35 -9.17 -1.27
C HIS A 64 -6.83 -9.22 -1.47
N GLN A 65 -6.37 -9.73 -2.63
CA GLN A 65 -4.95 -9.80 -2.94
C GLN A 65 -4.30 -8.41 -3.00
N ILE A 66 -4.96 -7.46 -3.68
CA ILE A 66 -4.47 -6.09 -3.79
C ILE A 66 -4.46 -5.40 -2.42
N GLN A 67 -5.48 -5.62 -1.59
CA GLN A 67 -5.54 -5.10 -0.22
C GLN A 67 -4.36 -5.63 0.62
N GLN A 68 -4.14 -6.95 0.64
CA GLN A 68 -3.03 -7.55 1.40
C GLN A 68 -1.67 -7.04 0.93
N TYR A 69 -1.47 -6.98 -0.39
CA TYR A 69 -0.24 -6.45 -0.97
C TYR A 69 -0.01 -4.98 -0.60
N THR A 70 -1.07 -4.17 -0.63
CA THR A 70 -1.00 -2.73 -0.28
C THR A 70 -0.71 -2.52 1.20
N ASN A 71 -1.29 -3.34 2.09
CA ASN A 71 -0.96 -3.32 3.51
C ASN A 71 0.52 -3.65 3.77
N GLN A 72 1.06 -4.67 3.07
CA GLN A 72 2.48 -4.99 3.21
C GLN A 72 3.36 -3.85 2.71
N LEU A 73 3.05 -3.26 1.55
CA LEU A 73 3.76 -2.09 1.04
C LEU A 73 3.72 -0.93 2.03
N ALA A 74 2.58 -0.66 2.68
CA ALA A 74 2.48 0.39 3.67
C ALA A 74 3.38 0.14 4.89
N LYS A 75 3.40 -1.10 5.41
CA LYS A 75 4.27 -1.49 6.53
C LYS A 75 5.76 -1.37 6.18
N ASP A 76 6.15 -1.88 5.01
CA ASP A 76 7.52 -1.82 4.52
C ASP A 76 7.98 -0.37 4.32
N THR A 77 7.12 0.44 3.70
CA THR A 77 7.39 1.86 3.44
C THR A 77 7.55 2.64 4.74
N ASN A 78 6.71 2.38 5.75
CA ASN A 78 6.85 2.98 7.08
C ASN A 78 8.20 2.63 7.72
N GLY A 79 8.61 1.35 7.67
CA GLY A 79 9.90 0.92 8.20
C GLY A 79 11.09 1.54 7.47
N GLN A 80 11.00 1.64 6.14
CA GLN A 80 12.01 2.31 5.30
C GLN A 80 12.08 3.80 5.59
N LEU A 81 10.94 4.47 5.79
CA LEU A 81 10.88 5.90 6.09
C LEU A 81 11.46 6.21 7.47
N LYS A 82 11.21 5.36 8.47
CA LYS A 82 11.88 5.43 9.78
C LYS A 82 13.40 5.27 9.65
N SER A 83 13.84 4.30 8.85
CA SER A 83 15.27 4.10 8.56
C SER A 83 15.89 5.30 7.84
N LEU A 84 15.15 5.89 6.89
CA LEU A 84 15.54 7.11 6.18
C LEU A 84 15.67 8.30 7.12
N ALA A 85 14.76 8.44 8.09
CA ALA A 85 14.76 9.50 9.08
C ALA A 85 15.88 9.37 10.13
N ALA A 86 16.33 8.15 10.43
CA ALA A 86 17.43 7.91 11.36
C ALA A 86 18.83 8.20 10.77
N MET A 87 18.94 8.47 9.45
CA MET A 87 20.22 8.70 8.79
C MET A 87 20.71 10.16 8.95
N PRO A 88 21.99 10.40 9.31
CA PRO A 88 22.54 11.75 9.50
C PRO A 88 22.44 12.65 8.26
N TYR A 89 22.52 12.07 7.06
CA TYR A 89 22.38 12.80 5.79
C TYR A 89 20.96 13.36 5.58
N GLY A 90 19.95 12.77 6.22
CA GLY A 90 18.55 13.20 6.14
C GLY A 90 18.23 14.46 6.94
N GLU A 91 19.14 14.96 7.78
CA GLU A 91 18.91 16.14 8.62
C GLU A 91 19.24 17.47 7.95
N GLN A 92 20.01 17.49 6.85
CA GLN A 92 20.54 18.74 6.29
C GLN A 92 20.27 18.89 4.78
N GLY A 93 19.96 20.12 4.37
CA GLY A 93 19.83 20.53 2.97
C GLY A 93 18.83 19.70 2.15
N ALA A 94 19.29 19.15 1.03
CA ALA A 94 18.46 18.41 0.08
C ALA A 94 17.92 17.07 0.64
N GLY A 95 18.64 16.42 1.56
CA GLY A 95 18.20 15.16 2.17
C GLY A 95 16.94 15.36 3.02
N ARG A 96 16.89 16.45 3.79
CA ARG A 96 15.72 16.83 4.59
C ARG A 96 14.48 17.07 3.73
N LEU A 97 14.62 17.87 2.68
CA LEU A 97 13.52 18.19 1.75
C LEU A 97 12.97 16.93 1.07
N LEU A 98 13.85 16.01 0.66
CA LEU A 98 13.43 14.75 0.05
C LEU A 98 12.68 13.86 1.06
N ARG A 99 13.16 13.77 2.29
CA ARG A 99 12.49 13.03 3.37
C ARG A 99 11.10 13.61 3.65
N GLU A 100 10.99 14.93 3.76
CA GLU A 100 9.72 15.64 3.98
C GLU A 100 8.74 15.36 2.83
N LYS A 101 9.20 15.50 1.58
CA LYS A 101 8.38 15.18 0.40
C LYS A 101 7.87 13.74 0.43
N LEU A 102 8.75 12.77 0.64
CA LEU A 102 8.37 11.35 0.67
C LEU A 102 7.41 11.02 1.80
N THR A 103 7.57 11.68 2.96
CA THR A 103 6.65 11.53 4.10
C THR A 103 5.26 12.06 3.75
N ASN A 104 5.19 13.21 3.06
CA ASN A 104 3.93 13.79 2.60
C ASN A 104 3.24 12.92 1.55
N ASP A 105 3.97 12.53 0.50
CA ASP A 105 3.45 11.68 -0.57
C ASP A 105 2.91 10.35 0.02
N PHE A 106 3.63 9.75 0.98
CA PHE A 106 3.20 8.52 1.64
C PHE A 106 1.97 8.72 2.52
N SER A 107 1.91 9.81 3.29
CA SER A 107 0.76 10.16 4.12
C SER A 107 -0.51 10.31 3.27
N GLU A 108 -0.42 11.01 2.14
CA GLU A 108 -1.55 11.19 1.21
C GLU A 108 -2.01 9.83 0.62
N ALA A 109 -1.06 9.02 0.14
CA ALA A 109 -1.38 7.70 -0.41
C ALA A 109 -2.05 6.79 0.64
N LEU A 110 -1.56 6.83 1.88
CA LEU A 110 -2.10 6.06 3.00
C LEU A 110 -3.50 6.53 3.40
N HIS A 111 -3.75 7.84 3.33
CA HIS A 111 -5.07 8.41 3.60
C HIS A 111 -6.10 7.90 2.58
N HIS A 112 -5.77 7.97 1.29
CA HIS A 112 -6.65 7.44 0.25
C HIS A 112 -6.87 5.92 0.40
N PHE A 113 -5.84 5.17 0.80
CA PHE A 113 -5.99 3.75 1.09
C PHE A 113 -6.97 3.50 2.24
N GLN A 114 -6.87 4.25 3.33
CA GLN A 114 -7.79 4.14 4.46
C GLN A 114 -9.24 4.46 4.07
N LEU A 115 -9.46 5.49 3.25
CA LEU A 115 -10.80 5.83 2.76
C LEU A 115 -11.42 4.68 1.95
N VAL A 116 -10.63 4.04 1.08
CA VAL A 116 -11.10 2.90 0.30
C VAL A 116 -11.38 1.69 1.18
N GLN A 117 -10.54 1.40 2.17
CA GLN A 117 -10.79 0.32 3.15
C GLN A 117 -12.10 0.55 3.93
N ARG A 118 -12.38 1.78 4.36
CA ARG A 118 -13.65 2.09 5.03
C ARG A 118 -14.85 1.91 4.10
N ALA A 119 -14.75 2.42 2.86
CA ALA A 119 -15.81 2.25 1.87
C ALA A 119 -16.08 0.77 1.54
N GLU A 120 -15.04 -0.06 1.51
CA GLU A 120 -15.16 -1.50 1.36
C GLU A 120 -15.89 -2.14 2.57
N ALA A 121 -15.51 -1.76 3.79
CA ALA A 121 -16.12 -2.28 5.02
C ALA A 121 -17.61 -1.94 5.09
N ASP A 122 -17.96 -0.70 4.75
CA ASP A 122 -19.35 -0.24 4.73
C ASP A 122 -20.17 -1.00 3.68
N LYS A 123 -19.62 -1.18 2.48
CA LYS A 123 -20.29 -1.97 1.43
C LYS A 123 -20.49 -3.43 1.80
N GLU A 124 -19.48 -4.07 2.38
CA GLU A 124 -19.58 -5.47 2.77
C GLU A 124 -20.56 -5.63 3.94
N LYS A 125 -20.57 -4.71 4.91
CA LYS A 125 -21.55 -4.66 6.00
C LYS A 125 -22.97 -4.50 5.48
N ASP A 126 -23.19 -3.63 4.50
CA ASP A 126 -24.52 -3.46 3.90
C ASP A 126 -24.94 -4.67 3.05
N SER A 127 -23.98 -5.33 2.40
CA SER A 127 -24.21 -6.60 1.70
C SER A 127 -24.66 -7.70 2.68
N VAL A 128 -23.98 -7.83 3.82
CA VAL A 128 -24.34 -8.77 4.90
C VAL A 128 -25.72 -8.46 5.49
N LYS A 129 -26.04 -7.19 5.77
CA LYS A 129 -27.38 -6.80 6.25
C LYS A 129 -28.48 -7.17 5.25
N ARG A 130 -28.26 -6.91 3.95
CA ARG A 130 -29.22 -7.28 2.90
C ARG A 130 -29.40 -8.80 2.80
N ALA A 131 -28.30 -9.56 2.86
CA ALA A 131 -28.35 -11.01 2.87
C ALA A 131 -29.14 -11.54 4.08
N ARG A 132 -28.91 -11.02 5.28
CA ARG A 132 -29.72 -11.36 6.48
C ARG A 132 -31.21 -11.10 6.30
N ALA A 133 -31.56 -9.91 5.80
CA ALA A 133 -32.95 -9.53 5.60
C ALA A 133 -33.65 -10.39 4.53
N ALA A 134 -32.94 -10.74 3.45
CA ALA A 134 -33.47 -11.60 2.39
C ALA A 134 -33.65 -13.06 2.84
N SER A 135 -32.89 -13.50 3.85
CA SER A 135 -32.89 -14.88 4.34
C SER A 135 -33.93 -15.14 5.43
N GLY A 136 -34.70 -14.13 5.86
CA GLY A 136 -35.67 -14.28 6.95
C GLY A 136 -35.04 -14.44 8.34
N ILE A 137 -33.71 -14.42 8.45
CA ILE A 137 -32.93 -14.48 9.69
C ILE A 137 -32.86 -13.07 10.29
N GLY A 138 -34.04 -12.52 10.56
CA GLY A 138 -34.25 -11.20 11.13
C GLY A 138 -35.14 -11.30 12.35
N PHE A 139 -34.67 -11.97 13.41
CA PHE A 139 -35.25 -11.83 14.75
C PHE A 139 -34.17 -11.95 15.83
N GLU A 140 -34.32 -11.13 16.87
CA GLU A 140 -33.51 -10.98 18.10
C GLU A 140 -32.27 -10.07 17.95
N SER A 141 -32.11 -8.91 18.60
CA SER A 141 -32.63 -8.44 19.89
C SER A 141 -32.63 -6.92 20.00
N SER A 142 -33.79 -6.32 20.25
CA SER A 142 -33.90 -5.18 21.16
C SER A 142 -35.15 -5.36 22.02
N SER A 143 -34.90 -5.71 23.28
CA SER A 143 -35.89 -5.80 24.33
C SER A 143 -36.46 -4.41 24.63
N SER A 144 -37.63 -4.09 24.07
CA SER A 144 -38.65 -3.24 24.70
C SER A 144 -39.96 -3.14 23.90
N ARG A 145 -41.02 -3.68 24.54
CA ARG A 145 -42.30 -2.99 24.79
C ARG A 145 -43.35 -2.91 23.66
N GLY A 146 -44.20 -3.95 23.63
CA GLY A 146 -45.67 -3.81 23.62
C GLY A 146 -46.38 -3.45 22.32
N GLY A 147 -47.02 -4.44 21.68
CA GLY A 147 -48.11 -4.26 20.73
C GLY A 147 -48.82 -5.60 20.45
N PRO A 148 -50.15 -5.72 20.63
CA PRO A 148 -50.85 -6.99 20.51
C PRO A 148 -51.38 -7.24 19.09
N GLY A 149 -51.45 -8.51 18.70
CA GLY A 149 -52.50 -9.00 17.80
C GLY A 149 -52.10 -9.22 16.33
N ASN A 150 -51.79 -10.46 15.99
CA ASN A 150 -52.69 -11.25 15.14
C ASN A 150 -52.36 -12.74 15.23
N LEU A 151 -53.03 -13.40 16.19
CA LEU A 151 -53.35 -14.82 16.14
C LEU A 151 -54.67 -14.95 15.38
N ILE A 152 -54.67 -15.52 14.18
CA ILE A 152 -55.86 -16.19 13.63
C ILE A 152 -55.42 -17.57 13.12
N GLU A 153 -55.77 -18.53 13.96
CA GLU A 153 -55.91 -19.96 13.75
C GLU A 153 -57.05 -20.25 12.75
N LEU A 154 -56.87 -21.20 11.82
CA LEU A 154 -57.95 -22.15 11.50
C LEU A 154 -57.43 -23.42 10.80
N ALA A 155 -57.68 -24.55 11.44
CA ALA A 155 -57.43 -25.89 10.94
C ALA A 155 -58.45 -26.32 9.85
N SER A 156 -58.02 -27.19 8.95
CA SER A 156 -58.87 -28.22 8.33
C SER A 156 -58.01 -29.44 7.96
N PRO A 157 -58.42 -30.68 8.30
CA PRO A 157 -57.63 -31.88 8.06
C PRO A 157 -57.98 -32.45 6.69
N VAL A 158 -57.05 -32.47 5.74
CA VAL A 158 -57.16 -33.31 4.55
C VAL A 158 -55.83 -34.01 4.31
N GLN A 159 -55.94 -35.34 4.23
CA GLN A 159 -54.89 -36.30 3.97
C GLN A 159 -54.11 -35.98 2.69
N ALA A 160 -52.79 -35.78 2.83
CA ALA A 160 -51.82 -35.99 1.77
C ALA A 160 -50.51 -36.50 2.41
N GLN A 161 -50.23 -37.79 2.21
CA GLN A 161 -48.96 -38.40 2.56
C GLN A 161 -47.84 -37.80 1.69
N GLN A 162 -46.86 -37.17 2.37
CA GLN A 162 -45.46 -36.85 2.00
C GLN A 162 -45.16 -36.26 0.60
N PRO A 163 -44.49 -35.07 0.56
CA PRO A 163 -43.03 -35.02 0.78
C PRO A 163 -42.58 -33.85 1.66
N GLN A 164 -43.15 -33.71 2.87
CA GLN A 164 -42.78 -32.62 3.78
C GLN A 164 -41.39 -32.78 4.44
N GLN A 165 -40.89 -34.01 4.62
CA GLN A 165 -39.57 -34.24 5.21
C GLN A 165 -38.42 -33.83 4.29
N GLN A 166 -38.57 -34.01 2.97
CA GLN A 166 -37.53 -33.60 2.02
C GLN A 166 -37.44 -32.07 1.91
N ALA A 167 -38.59 -31.38 1.86
CA ALA A 167 -38.64 -29.92 1.86
C ALA A 167 -38.03 -29.30 3.14
N GLN A 168 -38.25 -29.92 4.31
CA GLN A 168 -37.61 -29.49 5.56
C GLN A 168 -36.08 -29.70 5.54
N SER A 169 -35.59 -30.82 4.99
CA SER A 169 -34.13 -31.04 4.86
C SER A 169 -33.48 -30.09 3.85
N PHE A 170 -34.14 -29.77 2.74
CA PHE A 170 -33.65 -28.79 1.77
C PHE A 170 -33.65 -27.37 2.35
N ALA A 171 -34.71 -26.96 3.05
CA ALA A 171 -34.77 -25.67 3.74
C ALA A 171 -33.67 -25.53 4.82
N GLN A 172 -33.39 -26.60 5.57
CA GLN A 172 -32.31 -26.61 6.56
C GLN A 172 -30.92 -26.58 5.93
N MET A 173 -30.72 -27.18 4.74
CA MET A 173 -29.46 -27.09 4.01
C MET A 173 -29.26 -25.70 3.40
N ASP A 174 -30.30 -25.11 2.79
CA ASP A 174 -30.25 -23.75 2.25
C ASP A 174 -29.98 -22.71 3.34
N GLU A 175 -30.57 -22.87 4.53
CA GLU A 175 -30.32 -21.99 5.67
C GLU A 175 -28.89 -22.14 6.22
N GLN A 176 -28.36 -23.36 6.31
CA GLN A 176 -26.98 -23.60 6.74
C GLN A 176 -25.94 -23.02 5.77
N VAL A 177 -26.14 -23.17 4.45
CA VAL A 177 -25.26 -22.59 3.41
C VAL A 177 -25.24 -21.07 3.49
N ASN A 178 -26.40 -20.46 3.76
CA ASN A 178 -26.53 -19.02 3.88
C ASN A 178 -25.83 -18.48 5.15
N ILE A 179 -25.95 -19.19 6.27
CA ILE A 179 -25.25 -18.86 7.52
C ILE A 179 -23.73 -18.94 7.37
N GLU A 180 -23.19 -19.97 6.71
CA GLU A 180 -21.74 -20.10 6.53
C GLU A 180 -21.17 -19.00 5.63
N MET A 181 -21.84 -18.72 4.50
CA MET A 181 -21.45 -17.59 3.63
C MET A 181 -21.46 -16.26 4.39
N LEU A 182 -22.45 -16.06 5.25
CA LEU A 182 -22.56 -14.84 6.05
C LEU A 182 -21.45 -14.74 7.09
N ARG A 183 -21.07 -15.87 7.70
CA ARG A 183 -19.97 -15.97 8.65
C ARG A 183 -18.62 -15.65 8.00
N GLU A 184 -18.36 -16.15 6.80
CA GLU A 184 -17.14 -15.82 6.03
C GLU A 184 -17.05 -14.31 5.75
N ARG A 185 -18.17 -13.67 5.38
CA ARG A 185 -18.21 -12.23 5.16
C ARG A 185 -17.96 -11.43 6.43
N GLU A 186 -18.50 -11.86 7.58
CA GLU A 186 -18.18 -11.22 8.86
C GLU A 186 -16.71 -11.34 9.25
N GLN A 187 -16.07 -12.47 8.94
CA GLN A 187 -14.63 -12.63 9.13
C GLN A 187 -13.83 -11.69 8.21
N ALA A 188 -14.26 -11.51 6.96
CA ALA A 188 -13.65 -10.56 6.03
C ALA A 188 -13.75 -9.12 6.56
N ILE A 189 -14.91 -8.71 7.07
CA ILE A 189 -15.11 -7.39 7.70
C ILE A 189 -14.15 -7.20 8.89
N ARG A 190 -14.05 -8.18 9.80
CA ARG A 190 -13.12 -8.10 10.95
C ARG A 190 -11.67 -7.97 10.51
N LYS A 191 -11.26 -8.66 9.44
CA LYS A 191 -9.91 -8.54 8.89
C LYS A 191 -9.65 -7.14 8.36
N LEU A 192 -10.62 -6.57 7.64
CA LEU A 192 -10.55 -5.20 7.13
C LEU A 192 -10.50 -4.16 8.27
N GLU A 193 -11.25 -4.36 9.36
CA GLU A 193 -11.18 -3.53 10.56
C GLU A 193 -9.77 -3.56 11.19
N ASN A 194 -9.15 -4.75 11.29
CA ASN A 194 -7.78 -4.88 11.77
C ASN A 194 -6.77 -4.19 10.84
N ASP A 195 -6.94 -4.32 9.53
CA ASP A 195 -6.08 -3.65 8.55
C ASP A 195 -6.17 -2.11 8.68
N ILE A 196 -7.36 -1.56 8.96
CA ILE A 196 -7.55 -0.13 9.24
C ILE A 196 -6.83 0.29 10.53
N VAL A 197 -6.82 -0.56 11.55
CA VAL A 197 -6.07 -0.32 12.80
C VAL A 197 -4.57 -0.29 12.54
N ASP A 198 -4.05 -1.20 11.71
CA ASP A 198 -2.64 -1.21 11.30
C ASP A 198 -2.27 0.09 10.56
N VAL A 199 -3.11 0.54 9.63
CA VAL A 199 -2.92 1.81 8.92
C VAL A 199 -2.92 3.01 9.89
N ASN A 200 -3.80 3.02 10.89
CA ASN A 200 -3.81 4.05 11.93
C ASN A 200 -2.53 4.06 12.77
N ALA A 201 -1.92 2.89 13.02
CA ALA A 201 -0.64 2.82 13.71
C ALA A 201 0.47 3.46 12.88
N ILE A 202 0.48 3.23 11.56
CA ILE A 202 1.41 3.90 10.63
C ILE A 202 1.17 5.42 10.64
N PHE A 203 -0.07 5.91 10.67
CA PHE A 203 -0.33 7.35 10.77
C PHE A 203 0.26 7.98 12.03
N LYS A 204 0.18 7.30 13.17
CA LYS A 204 0.80 7.77 14.42
C LYS A 204 2.31 7.84 14.27
N ASP A 205 2.92 6.85 13.63
CA ASP A 205 4.34 6.86 13.32
C ASP A 205 4.72 8.05 12.43
N LEU A 206 3.95 8.31 11.37
CA LEU A 206 4.18 9.45 10.47
C LEU A 206 4.06 10.79 11.18
N ALA A 207 3.09 10.95 12.09
CA ALA A 207 2.94 12.15 12.89
C ALA A 207 4.18 12.43 13.76
N THR A 208 4.92 11.41 14.20
CA THR A 208 6.19 11.61 14.91
C THR A 208 7.35 12.01 13.99
N LEU A 209 7.29 11.64 12.71
CA LEU A 209 8.31 12.00 11.71
C LEU A 209 8.10 13.41 11.13
N VAL A 210 6.92 13.98 11.33
CA VAL A 210 6.49 15.30 10.87
C VAL A 210 6.27 16.22 12.07
N HIS A 211 7.28 17.00 12.45
CA HIS A 211 7.19 17.90 13.60
C HIS A 211 6.43 19.21 13.31
N ASP A 212 6.25 19.62 12.04
CA ASP A 212 5.79 20.98 11.70
C ASP A 212 4.87 21.07 10.47
N GLN A 213 3.73 20.36 10.42
CA GLN A 213 2.73 20.59 9.34
C GLN A 213 1.31 20.68 9.90
N GLY A 214 0.90 21.91 10.23
CA GLY A 214 -0.44 22.27 10.69
C GLY A 214 -1.49 22.47 9.58
N ASP A 215 -1.10 22.42 8.30
CA ASP A 215 -1.99 22.86 7.20
C ASP A 215 -2.35 21.76 6.17
N MET A 216 -1.83 20.53 6.28
CA MET A 216 -2.01 19.52 5.21
C MET A 216 -3.37 18.80 5.24
N ILE A 217 -4.22 19.05 6.24
CA ILE A 217 -5.52 18.38 6.38
C ILE A 217 -6.57 18.98 5.43
N ASP A 218 -6.49 20.28 5.12
CA ASP A 218 -7.55 21.01 4.40
C ASP A 218 -7.43 20.98 2.86
N SER A 219 -6.31 20.52 2.29
CA SER A 219 -6.13 20.47 0.82
C SER A 219 -6.42 19.10 0.18
N ILE A 220 -6.80 18.10 0.99
CA ILE A 220 -6.91 16.70 0.55
C ILE A 220 -8.25 16.40 -0.16
N GLU A 221 -9.29 17.21 0.05
CA GLU A 221 -10.56 17.04 -0.68
C GLU A 221 -10.49 17.41 -2.17
N ALA A 222 -9.44 18.12 -2.60
CA ALA A 222 -9.36 18.67 -3.96
C ALA A 222 -8.60 17.81 -4.99
N ASN A 223 -7.83 16.79 -4.60
CA ASN A 223 -6.80 16.23 -5.50
C ASN A 223 -6.97 14.78 -6.00
N VAL A 224 -8.17 14.20 -5.82
CA VAL A 224 -8.48 12.84 -6.33
C VAL A 224 -8.44 12.75 -7.87
N GLU A 225 -8.55 13.87 -8.59
CA GLU A 225 -8.50 13.90 -10.07
C GLU A 225 -7.06 14.11 -10.61
N SER A 226 -6.16 14.75 -9.85
CA SER A 226 -4.82 15.15 -10.33
C SER A 226 -3.74 14.08 -10.13
N ALA A 227 -3.88 13.22 -9.11
CA ALA A 227 -2.89 12.17 -8.81
C ALA A 227 -2.73 11.12 -9.93
N ALA A 228 -3.75 10.93 -10.77
CA ALA A 228 -3.66 10.03 -11.93
C ALA A 228 -2.81 10.62 -13.08
N VAL A 229 -2.78 11.95 -13.22
CA VAL A 229 -2.10 12.65 -14.33
C VAL A 229 -0.62 12.90 -14.04
N HIS A 230 -0.24 13.14 -12.78
CA HIS A 230 1.18 13.37 -12.43
C HIS A 230 2.01 12.08 -12.20
N VAL A 231 1.37 10.92 -12.08
CA VAL A 231 2.07 9.62 -11.91
C VAL A 231 2.65 9.09 -13.24
N GLU A 232 2.02 9.38 -14.38
CA GLU A 232 2.52 8.97 -15.69
C GLU A 232 3.80 9.73 -16.09
N GLU A 233 3.88 11.01 -15.73
CA GLU A 233 5.08 11.84 -15.92
C GLU A 233 6.23 11.39 -15.00
N GLY A 234 5.94 10.98 -13.76
CA GLY A 234 6.93 10.44 -12.81
C GLY A 234 7.57 9.13 -13.29
N VAL A 235 6.78 8.20 -13.84
CA VAL A 235 7.29 6.95 -14.43
C VAL A 235 8.21 7.21 -15.62
N GLN A 236 7.86 8.17 -16.47
CA GLN A 236 8.73 8.55 -17.59
C GLN A 236 10.06 9.13 -17.11
N GLN A 237 10.09 9.90 -16.03
CA GLN A 237 11.33 10.47 -15.50
C GLN A 237 12.23 9.41 -14.85
N VAL A 238 11.67 8.45 -14.12
CA VAL A 238 12.44 7.32 -13.54
C VAL A 238 12.96 6.38 -14.64
N ALA A 239 12.16 6.11 -15.67
CA ALA A 239 12.59 5.33 -16.83
C ALA A 239 13.68 6.04 -17.65
N LYS A 240 13.54 7.35 -17.87
CA LYS A 240 14.58 8.18 -18.53
C LYS A 240 15.86 8.22 -17.71
N ALA A 241 15.79 8.37 -16.39
CA ALA A 241 16.97 8.34 -15.50
C ALA A 241 17.76 7.03 -15.63
N ARG A 242 17.07 5.88 -15.66
CA ARG A 242 17.70 4.57 -15.87
C ARG A 242 18.37 4.47 -17.25
N GLN A 243 17.72 4.95 -18.31
CA GLN A 243 18.32 4.97 -19.66
C GLN A 243 19.53 5.91 -19.74
N HIS A 244 19.49 7.06 -19.07
CA HIS A 244 20.63 7.97 -19.00
C HIS A 244 21.82 7.34 -18.26
N GLN A 245 21.56 6.60 -17.17
CA GLN A 245 22.60 5.88 -16.43
C GLN A 245 23.26 4.76 -17.25
N GLU A 246 22.50 4.03 -18.07
CA GLU A 246 23.04 3.03 -19.00
C GLU A 246 23.89 3.65 -20.12
N LYS A 247 23.45 4.78 -20.68
CA LYS A 247 24.21 5.53 -21.70
C LYS A 247 25.50 6.14 -21.13
N ALA A 248 25.47 6.64 -19.90
CA ALA A 248 26.65 7.16 -19.20
C ALA A 248 27.69 6.07 -18.95
N ARG A 249 27.26 4.86 -18.53
CA ARG A 249 28.15 3.71 -18.35
C ARG A 249 28.86 3.30 -19.65
N LYS A 250 28.13 3.28 -20.78
CA LYS A 250 28.73 3.00 -22.10
C LYS A 250 29.75 4.07 -22.53
N LYS A 251 29.46 5.35 -22.28
CA LYS A 251 30.39 6.46 -22.58
C LYS A 251 31.65 6.40 -21.73
N MET A 252 31.53 6.08 -20.44
CA MET A 252 32.67 5.89 -19.54
C MET A 252 33.57 4.74 -19.98
N PHE A 253 32.98 3.63 -20.44
CA PHE A 253 33.74 2.49 -20.95
C PHE A 253 34.51 2.85 -22.24
N CYS A 254 33.89 3.59 -23.16
CA CYS A 254 34.57 4.13 -24.35
C CYS A 254 35.73 5.05 -23.99
N LEU A 255 35.56 5.96 -23.04
CA LEU A 255 36.63 6.86 -22.59
C LEU A 255 37.79 6.10 -21.95
N LEU A 256 37.51 5.04 -21.20
CA LEU A 256 38.53 4.16 -20.63
C LEU A 256 39.37 3.47 -21.72
N ILE A 257 38.72 2.93 -22.76
CA ILE A 257 39.43 2.29 -23.89
C ILE A 257 40.33 3.28 -24.62
N ILE A 258 39.84 4.50 -24.89
CA ILE A 258 40.64 5.56 -25.52
C ILE A 258 41.85 5.91 -24.65
N GLY A 259 41.66 6.03 -23.33
CA GLY A 259 42.76 6.29 -22.40
C GLY A 259 43.84 5.21 -22.41
N VAL A 260 43.46 3.93 -22.48
CA VAL A 260 44.41 2.81 -22.58
C VAL A 260 45.19 2.85 -23.89
N ILE A 261 44.55 3.19 -25.02
CA ILE A 261 45.22 3.30 -26.31
C ILE A 261 46.26 4.43 -26.30
N VAL A 262 45.90 5.60 -25.75
CA VAL A 262 46.83 6.75 -25.63
C VAL A 262 48.01 6.40 -24.72
N LEU A 263 47.76 5.69 -23.61
CA LEU A 263 48.84 5.25 -22.73
C LEU A 263 49.79 4.28 -23.45
N ALA A 264 49.25 3.32 -24.21
CA ALA A 264 50.03 2.37 -24.98
C ALA A 264 50.89 3.04 -26.06
N THR A 265 50.36 4.06 -26.77
CA THR A 265 51.14 4.80 -27.77
C THR A 265 52.27 5.60 -27.14
N LEU A 266 52.02 6.26 -26.00
CA LEU A 266 53.06 6.98 -25.25
C LEU A 266 54.17 6.05 -24.76
N ILE A 267 53.82 4.87 -24.23
CA ILE A 267 54.80 3.86 -23.80
C ILE A 267 55.64 3.40 -25.00
N THR A 268 55.01 3.12 -26.14
CA THR A 268 55.72 2.69 -27.36
C THR A 268 56.72 3.75 -27.82
N ILE A 269 56.33 5.03 -27.82
CA ILE A 269 57.21 6.15 -28.18
C ILE A 269 58.40 6.23 -27.24
N ILE A 270 58.17 6.18 -25.92
CA ILE A 270 59.24 6.24 -24.91
C ILE A 270 60.23 5.08 -25.10
N VAL A 271 59.75 3.85 -25.34
CA VAL A 271 60.62 2.69 -25.53
C VAL A 271 61.47 2.81 -26.80
N VAL A 272 60.90 3.34 -27.89
CA VAL A 272 61.65 3.58 -29.13
C VAL A 272 62.68 4.70 -28.96
N SER A 273 62.32 5.80 -28.28
CA SER A 273 63.23 6.92 -28.01
C SER A 273 64.36 6.57 -27.05
N VAL A 274 64.20 5.57 -26.18
CA VAL A 274 65.28 5.09 -25.30
C VAL A 274 66.19 4.07 -26.00
N LYS A 275 65.71 3.42 -27.07
CA LYS A 275 66.47 2.42 -27.85
C LYS A 275 67.22 3.00 -29.05
N SER A 276 66.84 4.18 -29.53
CA SER A 276 67.56 4.97 -30.55
C SER A 276 68.60 5.87 -29.92
#